data_AF-A0A5P1MTN9-F1
#
_entry.id   AF-A0A5P1MTN9-F1
#
_cell.length_a   1.000
_cell.length_b   1.000
_cell.length_c   1.000
_cell.angle_alpha   90.00
_cell.angle_beta   90.00
_cell.angle_gamma   90.00
#
_symmetry.space_group_name_H-M   'P 1'
#
loop_
_entity.id
_entity.type
_entity.pdbx_description
1 polymer ?
#
loop_
_entity_poly.entity_id
_entity_poly.type
_entity_poly.pdbx_seq_one_letter_code
_entity_poly.pdbx_strand_id
1 'polypeptide(L)'
;MSAIITPYVVNETGVAVFPVDKPTSNYIGAGRRFLISPLPREQVENTPDGVVDLNYSLVANQSLTPFFQSERVFNALGGEDSIVHWVSTNIHDCQAHDKRDCSHQLTTHFYNGSAVRLCWKHDAEYMMKGYGKLDDQLSLNRANWIMNWAASELKLPPDRDLSMVELNLLGHSPES
;
A
#
# COMPACT_ATOMS: atom_id res chain seq x y z
N MET A 1 -1.41 -13.59 -5.82
CA MET A 1 -2.46 -14.30 -6.58
C MET A 1 -3.74 -14.41 -5.75
N SER A 2 -4.83 -13.92 -6.31
CA SER A 2 -6.19 -14.06 -5.76
C SER A 2 -7.10 -14.63 -6.85
N ALA A 3 -8.30 -15.07 -6.50
CA ALA A 3 -9.29 -15.51 -7.47
C ALA A 3 -10.58 -14.71 -7.29
N ILE A 4 -11.14 -14.26 -8.41
CA ILE A 4 -12.48 -13.70 -8.47
C ILE A 4 -13.40 -14.82 -8.92
N ILE A 5 -14.43 -15.09 -8.13
CA ILE A 5 -15.36 -16.18 -8.37
C ILE A 5 -16.76 -15.67 -8.06
N THR A 6 -17.66 -15.79 -9.02
CA THR A 6 -19.08 -15.49 -8.81
C THR A 6 -19.78 -16.70 -8.18
N PRO A 7 -20.27 -16.60 -6.93
CA PRO A 7 -20.95 -17.73 -6.28
C PRO A 7 -22.38 -17.93 -6.81
N TYR A 8 -22.78 -19.20 -6.91
CA TYR A 8 -24.19 -19.59 -7.01
C TYR A 8 -24.74 -19.92 -5.62
N VAL A 9 -25.68 -19.12 -5.13
CA VAL A 9 -26.32 -19.35 -3.83
C VAL A 9 -27.58 -20.19 -4.00
N VAL A 10 -27.61 -21.36 -3.35
CA VAL A 10 -28.77 -22.25 -3.27
C VAL A 10 -29.53 -21.92 -1.98
N ASN A 11 -30.48 -20.98 -2.09
CA ASN A 11 -31.16 -20.36 -0.95
C ASN A 11 -31.84 -21.37 -0.02
N GLU A 12 -32.39 -22.45 -0.57
CA GLU A 12 -33.13 -23.48 0.18
C GLU A 12 -32.24 -24.27 1.14
N THR A 13 -30.93 -24.33 0.85
CA THR A 13 -29.95 -25.11 1.62
C THR A 13 -28.95 -24.23 2.36
N GLY A 14 -28.93 -22.93 2.08
CA GLY A 14 -27.93 -22.00 2.63
C GLY A 14 -26.51 -22.29 2.12
N VAL A 15 -26.38 -23.01 0.99
CA VAL A 15 -25.10 -23.40 0.41
C VAL A 15 -24.73 -22.46 -0.73
N ALA A 16 -23.48 -21.98 -0.74
CA ALA A 16 -22.90 -21.31 -1.89
C ALA A 16 -21.97 -22.26 -2.64
N VAL A 17 -22.18 -22.39 -3.95
CA VAL A 17 -21.34 -23.18 -4.85
C VAL A 17 -20.48 -22.25 -5.68
N PHE A 18 -19.19 -22.49 -5.69
CA PHE A 18 -18.21 -21.70 -6.42
C PHE A 18 -17.78 -22.46 -7.67
N PRO A 19 -18.30 -22.12 -8.85
CA PRO A 19 -17.82 -22.71 -10.10
C PRO A 19 -16.38 -22.23 -10.32
N VAL A 20 -15.46 -23.15 -10.61
CA VAL A 20 -14.04 -22.82 -10.78
C VAL A 20 -13.47 -23.44 -12.03
N ASP A 21 -12.64 -22.67 -12.74
CA ASP A 21 -11.82 -23.19 -13.81
C ASP A 21 -10.64 -24.02 -13.26
N LYS A 22 -9.91 -24.69 -14.15
CA LYS A 22 -8.81 -25.58 -13.75
C LYS A 22 -7.68 -24.85 -12.98
N PRO A 23 -7.23 -23.65 -13.40
CA PRO A 23 -6.30 -22.84 -12.60
C PRO A 23 -6.81 -22.52 -11.19
N THR A 24 -8.05 -22.05 -11.06
CA THR A 24 -8.64 -21.69 -9.77
C THR A 24 -8.85 -22.91 -8.89
N SER A 25 -9.25 -24.04 -9.48
CA SER A 25 -9.36 -25.33 -8.77
C SER A 25 -8.02 -25.78 -8.18
N ASN A 26 -6.92 -25.68 -8.94
CA ASN A 26 -5.59 -26.01 -8.43
C ASN A 26 -5.15 -25.05 -7.31
N TYR A 27 -5.42 -23.75 -7.48
CA TYR A 27 -5.13 -22.74 -6.45
C TYR A 27 -5.90 -23.02 -5.15
N ILE A 28 -7.19 -23.37 -5.27
CA ILE A 28 -8.01 -23.77 -4.13
C ILE A 28 -7.51 -25.08 -3.52
N GLY A 29 -7.12 -26.07 -4.33
CA GLY A 29 -6.59 -27.34 -3.81
C GLY A 29 -5.32 -27.18 -2.98
N ALA A 30 -4.50 -26.16 -3.28
CA ALA A 30 -3.31 -25.84 -2.51
C ALA A 30 -3.64 -25.14 -1.17
N GLY A 31 -4.73 -24.39 -1.11
CA GLY A 31 -5.18 -23.69 0.10
C GLY A 31 -6.15 -24.52 0.94
N ARG A 32 -5.91 -24.66 2.25
CA ARG A 32 -6.84 -25.39 3.14
C ARG A 32 -8.00 -24.55 3.66
N ARG A 33 -7.86 -23.22 3.65
CA ARG A 33 -8.84 -22.24 4.15
C ARG A 33 -8.69 -20.95 3.34
N PHE A 34 -9.80 -20.24 3.15
CA PHE A 34 -9.85 -19.01 2.33
C PHE A 34 -10.52 -17.88 3.09
N LEU A 35 -10.09 -16.66 2.80
CA LEU A 35 -10.79 -15.44 3.13
C LEU A 35 -11.51 -14.95 1.88
N ILE A 36 -12.81 -14.67 2.00
CA ILE A 36 -13.65 -14.23 0.89
C ILE A 36 -14.09 -12.79 1.17
N SER A 37 -13.91 -11.91 0.19
CA SER A 37 -14.34 -10.51 0.24
C SER A 37 -15.10 -10.16 -1.03
N PRO A 38 -16.17 -9.34 -0.94
CA PRO A 38 -16.83 -8.83 -2.13
C PRO A 38 -15.90 -7.89 -2.90
N LEU A 39 -16.07 -7.84 -4.23
CA LEU A 39 -15.43 -6.81 -5.04
C LEU A 39 -16.04 -5.43 -4.73
N PRO A 40 -15.26 -4.33 -4.86
CA PRO A 40 -15.80 -2.98 -4.92
C PRO A 40 -16.92 -2.88 -5.97
N ARG A 41 -18.01 -2.16 -5.64
CA ARG A 41 -19.21 -2.07 -6.51
C ARG A 41 -18.88 -1.68 -7.96
N GLU A 42 -17.93 -0.77 -8.13
CA GLU A 42 -17.48 -0.27 -9.43
C GLU A 42 -16.79 -1.33 -10.31
N GLN A 43 -16.28 -2.41 -9.70
CA GLN A 43 -15.55 -3.48 -10.37
C GLN A 43 -16.43 -4.71 -10.67
N VAL A 44 -17.63 -4.81 -10.07
CA VAL A 44 -18.49 -5.99 -10.16
C VAL A 44 -18.86 -6.34 -11.61
N GLU A 45 -19.21 -5.35 -12.42
CA GLU A 45 -19.68 -5.60 -13.80
C GLU A 45 -18.53 -5.85 -14.79
N ASN A 46 -17.34 -5.31 -14.51
CA ASN A 46 -16.24 -5.26 -15.48
C ASN A 46 -15.13 -6.27 -15.20
N THR A 47 -15.20 -7.02 -14.09
CA THR A 47 -14.14 -7.94 -13.70
C THR A 47 -14.57 -9.38 -13.92
N PRO A 48 -13.95 -10.12 -14.84
CA PRO A 48 -14.30 -11.51 -15.11
C PRO A 48 -13.82 -12.44 -13.98
N ASP A 49 -14.48 -13.59 -13.86
CA ASP A 49 -14.03 -14.70 -13.01
C ASP A 49 -12.64 -15.20 -13.45
N GLY A 50 -11.83 -15.65 -12.49
CA GLY A 50 -10.52 -16.26 -12.73
C GLY A 50 -9.45 -15.85 -11.73
N VAL A 51 -8.26 -16.43 -11.90
CA VAL A 51 -7.07 -16.04 -11.11
C VAL A 51 -6.61 -14.67 -11.58
N VAL A 52 -6.61 -13.72 -10.65
CA VAL A 52 -6.09 -12.37 -10.84
C VAL A 52 -4.81 -12.23 -10.05
N ASP A 53 -3.81 -11.65 -10.70
CA ASP A 53 -2.64 -11.20 -9.95
C ASP A 53 -2.92 -9.83 -9.37
N LEU A 54 -3.41 -9.81 -8.13
CA LEU A 54 -3.61 -8.59 -7.36
C LEU A 54 -2.28 -7.99 -6.84
N ASN A 55 -1.13 -8.43 -7.37
CA ASN A 55 0.17 -7.78 -7.17
C ASN A 55 0.26 -6.39 -7.84
N TYR A 56 -0.87 -5.67 -7.93
CA TYR A 56 -0.84 -4.23 -8.10
C TYR A 56 -0.37 -3.66 -6.78
N SER A 57 0.82 -3.03 -6.78
CA SER A 57 1.25 -2.24 -5.64
C SER A 57 0.12 -1.27 -5.28
N LEU A 58 -0.45 -1.39 -4.07
CA LEU A 58 -1.54 -0.53 -3.63
C LEU A 58 -1.15 0.95 -3.67
N VAL A 59 0.15 1.23 -3.55
CA VAL A 59 0.74 2.55 -3.73
C VAL A 59 0.54 3.11 -5.14
N ALA A 60 0.54 2.26 -6.17
CA ALA A 60 0.29 2.66 -7.56
C ALA A 60 -1.21 2.78 -7.89
N ASN A 61 -2.10 2.38 -6.99
CA ASN A 61 -3.55 2.46 -7.22
C ASN A 61 -4.05 3.89 -6.98
N GLN A 62 -4.36 4.60 -8.06
CA GLN A 62 -4.81 5.99 -8.01
C GLN A 62 -6.09 6.20 -7.20
N SER A 63 -6.97 5.19 -7.08
CA SER A 63 -8.19 5.31 -6.26
C SER A 63 -7.90 5.41 -4.75
N LEU A 64 -6.71 5.00 -4.31
CA LEU A 64 -6.25 5.12 -2.93
C LEU A 64 -5.55 6.45 -2.62
N THR A 65 -5.35 7.32 -3.62
CA THR A 65 -4.71 8.63 -3.41
C THR A 65 -5.36 9.44 -2.28
N PRO A 66 -6.70 9.56 -2.18
CA PRO A 66 -7.34 10.30 -1.08
C PRO A 66 -7.06 9.68 0.30
N PHE A 67 -6.90 8.35 0.38
CA PHE A 67 -6.54 7.67 1.62
C PHE A 67 -5.11 8.01 2.03
N PHE A 68 -4.14 7.94 1.11
CA PHE A 68 -2.75 8.27 1.40
C PHE A 68 -2.54 9.75 1.77
N GLN A 69 -3.34 10.65 1.20
CA GLN A 69 -3.30 12.10 1.49
C GLN A 69 -4.13 12.50 2.72
N SER A 70 -4.76 11.55 3.41
CA SER A 70 -5.61 11.86 4.56
C SER A 70 -4.79 12.34 5.76
N GLU A 71 -5.10 13.53 6.26
CA GLU A 71 -4.53 14.06 7.50
C GLU A 71 -4.96 13.26 8.73
N ARG A 72 -6.16 12.66 8.70
CA ARG A 72 -6.61 11.76 9.77
C ARG A 72 -5.71 10.52 9.85
N VAL A 73 -5.39 9.91 8.70
CA VAL A 73 -4.50 8.75 8.65
C VAL A 73 -3.10 9.15 9.12
N PHE A 74 -2.56 10.25 8.59
CA PHE A 74 -1.23 10.74 8.98
C PHE A 74 -1.08 10.92 10.50
N ASN A 75 -2.04 11.60 11.14
CA ASN A 75 -2.01 11.82 12.59
C ASN A 75 -2.17 10.51 13.38
N ALA A 76 -3.03 9.59 12.93
CA ALA A 76 -3.23 8.30 13.57
C ALA A 76 -1.97 7.43 13.58
N LEU A 77 -1.10 7.58 12.57
CA LEU A 77 0.14 6.82 12.45
C LEU A 77 1.35 7.47 13.16
N GLY A 78 1.11 8.51 13.96
CA GLY A 78 2.14 9.22 14.73
C GLY A 78 2.76 10.42 14.02
N GLY A 79 2.21 10.85 12.89
CA GLY A 79 2.56 12.11 12.23
C GLY A 79 4.01 12.23 11.78
N GLU A 80 4.57 13.44 11.92
CA GLU A 80 5.89 13.82 11.40
C GLU A 80 7.02 12.92 11.92
N ASP A 81 7.11 12.71 13.24
CA ASP A 81 8.17 11.92 13.86
C ASP A 81 8.20 10.49 13.30
N SER A 82 7.03 9.91 13.10
CA SER A 82 6.85 8.54 12.61
C SER A 82 7.31 8.38 11.15
N ILE A 83 6.91 9.29 10.25
CA ILE A 83 7.33 9.22 8.85
C ILE A 83 8.80 9.61 8.67
N VAL A 84 9.31 10.58 9.42
CA VAL A 84 10.74 10.95 9.40
C VAL A 84 11.59 9.78 9.85
N HIS A 85 11.20 9.11 10.94
CA HIS A 85 11.88 7.91 11.43
C HIS A 85 11.85 6.79 10.39
N TRP A 86 10.67 6.49 9.80
CA TRP A 86 10.53 5.47 8.78
C TRP A 86 11.42 5.75 7.56
N VAL A 87 11.39 6.97 7.02
CA VAL A 87 12.24 7.36 5.87
C VAL A 87 13.72 7.22 6.22
N SER A 88 14.15 7.67 7.40
CA SER A 88 15.56 7.59 7.81
C SER A 88 16.06 6.14 7.97
N THR A 89 15.17 5.22 8.34
CA THR A 89 15.50 3.82 8.64
C THR A 89 15.42 2.93 7.39
N ASN A 90 14.49 3.21 6.48
CA ASN A 90 14.20 2.33 5.33
C ASN A 90 14.81 2.83 4.02
N ILE A 91 15.23 4.09 3.94
CA ILE A 91 15.77 4.69 2.70
C ILE A 91 17.24 5.04 2.89
N HIS A 92 18.09 4.35 2.13
CA HIS A 92 19.54 4.42 2.25
C HIS A 92 20.22 5.18 1.10
N ASP A 93 19.44 5.76 0.18
CA ASP A 93 19.93 6.51 -0.96
C ASP A 93 19.31 7.91 -1.02
N CYS A 94 20.03 8.86 -1.65
CA CYS A 94 19.49 10.18 -1.92
C CYS A 94 18.35 10.09 -2.95
N GLN A 95 17.22 10.74 -2.68
CA GLN A 95 16.01 10.71 -3.49
C GLN A 95 15.84 11.94 -4.41
N ALA A 96 16.87 12.76 -4.56
CA ALA A 96 16.88 13.85 -5.55
C ALA A 96 16.65 13.33 -6.97
N HIS A 97 16.01 14.12 -7.84
CA HIS A 97 15.83 13.77 -9.26
C HIS A 97 17.17 13.67 -10.00
N ASP A 98 18.07 14.63 -9.79
CA ASP A 98 19.45 14.55 -10.26
C ASP A 98 20.26 13.72 -9.26
N LYS A 99 21.02 12.74 -9.77
CA LYS A 99 21.91 11.90 -8.97
C LYS A 99 23.38 12.30 -9.10
N ARG A 100 23.69 13.33 -9.88
CA ARG A 100 25.06 13.84 -10.04
C ARG A 100 25.59 14.35 -8.70
N ASP A 101 26.87 14.10 -8.45
CA ASP A 101 27.57 14.55 -7.24
C ASP A 101 26.90 14.18 -5.90
N CYS A 102 26.20 13.04 -5.85
CA CYS A 102 25.63 12.53 -4.61
C CYS A 102 26.72 12.22 -3.58
N SER A 103 26.53 12.72 -2.35
CA SER A 103 27.31 12.33 -1.18
C SER A 103 26.64 11.18 -0.43
N HIS A 104 27.43 10.39 0.31
CA HIS A 104 26.93 9.35 1.23
C HIS A 104 26.34 9.93 2.53
N GLN A 105 26.57 11.21 2.82
CA GLN A 105 25.99 11.86 4.00
C GLN A 105 24.54 12.23 3.74
N LEU A 106 23.62 11.47 4.33
CA LEU A 106 22.19 11.60 4.13
C LEU A 106 21.50 12.31 5.30
N THR A 107 20.61 13.23 4.97
CA THR A 107 19.67 13.90 5.86
C THR A 107 18.24 13.48 5.51
N THR A 108 17.32 13.59 6.46
CA THR A 108 15.89 13.41 6.23
C THR A 108 15.20 14.73 6.49
N HIS A 109 14.40 15.19 5.54
CA HIS A 109 13.68 16.45 5.64
C HIS A 109 12.18 16.21 5.57
N PHE A 110 11.43 16.75 6.53
CA PHE A 110 9.96 16.73 6.53
C PHE A 110 9.40 17.87 5.68
N TYR A 111 8.42 17.57 4.84
CA TYR A 111 7.73 18.56 4.02
C TYR A 111 6.32 18.07 3.67
N ASN A 112 5.33 18.94 3.90
CA ASN A 112 3.93 18.76 3.48
C ASN A 112 3.31 17.39 3.86
N GLY A 113 3.46 16.98 5.13
CA GLY A 113 2.90 15.72 5.64
C GLY A 113 3.63 14.46 5.13
N SER A 114 4.86 14.61 4.65
CA SER A 114 5.74 13.51 4.25
C SER A 114 7.20 13.84 4.56
N ALA A 115 8.11 12.90 4.32
CA ALA A 115 9.55 13.13 4.46
C ALA A 115 10.32 12.57 3.26
N VAL A 116 11.50 13.14 3.01
CA VAL A 116 12.40 12.72 1.92
C VAL A 116 13.82 12.54 2.43
N ARG A 117 14.53 11.55 1.90
CA ARG A 117 15.94 11.28 2.18
C ARG A 117 16.82 11.94 1.11
N LEU A 118 17.69 12.86 1.51
CA LEU A 118 18.56 13.61 0.58
C LEU A 118 20.01 13.54 1.04
N CYS A 119 20.97 13.62 0.12
CA CYS A 119 22.35 13.89 0.53
C CYS A 119 22.50 15.36 0.89
N TRP A 120 23.47 15.70 1.75
CA TRP A 120 23.64 17.07 2.25
C TRP A 120 23.70 18.14 1.14
N LYS A 121 24.34 17.82 -0.01
CA LYS A 121 24.41 18.74 -1.16
C LYS A 121 23.04 19.01 -1.78
N HIS A 122 22.28 17.95 -2.08
CA HIS A 122 20.94 18.09 -2.65
C HIS A 122 19.96 18.69 -1.64
N ASP A 123 20.09 18.37 -0.36
CA ASP A 123 19.26 18.97 0.68
C ASP A 123 19.42 20.50 0.71
N ALA A 124 20.65 21.00 0.69
CA ALA A 124 20.92 22.43 0.57
C ALA A 124 20.35 23.05 -0.72
N GLU A 125 20.42 22.32 -1.83
CA GLU A 125 19.83 22.77 -3.11
C GLU A 125 18.31 22.88 -3.06
N TYR A 126 17.62 21.88 -2.52
CA TYR A 126 16.16 21.88 -2.40
C TYR A 126 15.68 22.85 -1.31
N MET A 127 16.47 23.10 -0.27
CA MET A 127 16.19 24.17 0.69
C MET A 127 16.10 25.55 0.01
N MET A 128 16.94 25.79 -1.00
CA MET A 128 16.91 27.03 -1.79
C MET A 128 15.84 27.04 -2.88
N LYS A 129 15.64 25.90 -3.57
CA LYS A 129 14.74 25.80 -4.74
C LYS A 129 13.28 25.45 -4.37
N GLY A 130 13.05 25.07 -3.12
CA GLY A 130 11.79 24.52 -2.64
C GLY A 130 11.68 23.01 -2.86
N TYR A 131 11.14 22.32 -1.85
CA TYR A 131 10.94 20.86 -1.88
C TYR A 131 9.75 20.42 -2.76
N GLY A 132 8.90 21.33 -3.24
CA GLY A 132 7.75 20.97 -4.10
C GLY A 132 8.13 20.25 -5.41
N LYS A 133 9.39 20.39 -5.87
CA LYS A 133 9.90 19.59 -6.99
C LYS A 133 9.97 18.09 -6.69
N LEU A 134 9.87 17.70 -5.42
CA LEU A 134 9.91 16.32 -4.95
C LEU A 134 8.51 15.81 -4.58
N ASP A 135 7.42 16.51 -4.94
CA ASP A 135 6.04 16.15 -4.55
C ASP A 135 5.67 14.70 -4.92
N ASP A 136 6.08 14.22 -6.10
CA ASP A 136 5.86 12.82 -6.50
C ASP A 136 6.58 11.83 -5.57
N GLN A 137 7.84 12.14 -5.22
CA GLN A 137 8.65 11.30 -4.34
C GLN A 137 8.14 11.34 -2.89
N LEU A 138 7.69 12.51 -2.44
CA LEU A 138 7.06 12.70 -1.13
C LEU A 138 5.73 11.93 -1.04
N SER A 139 4.92 11.97 -2.09
CA SER A 139 3.68 11.19 -2.18
C SER A 139 3.96 9.69 -2.14
N LEU A 140 4.97 9.24 -2.87
CA LEU A 140 5.42 7.84 -2.87
C LEU A 140 5.93 7.41 -1.50
N ASN A 141 6.72 8.23 -0.81
CA ASN A 141 7.20 7.94 0.54
C ASN A 141 6.04 7.85 1.55
N ARG A 142 5.07 8.78 1.48
CA ARG A 142 3.89 8.77 2.37
C ARG A 142 3.06 7.49 2.18
N ALA A 143 2.80 7.11 0.93
CA ALA A 143 2.06 5.89 0.63
C ALA A 143 2.81 4.64 1.12
N ASN A 144 4.11 4.51 0.83
CA ASN A 144 4.92 3.38 1.29
C ASN A 144 4.99 3.28 2.82
N TRP A 145 5.10 4.41 3.51
CA TRP A 145 5.08 4.46 4.98
C TRP A 145 3.75 3.94 5.54
N ILE A 146 2.61 4.41 5.03
CA ILE A 146 1.28 3.95 5.45
C ILE A 146 1.14 2.44 5.21
N MET A 147 1.59 1.96 4.05
CA MET A 147 1.55 0.55 3.69
C MET A 147 2.44 -0.31 4.59
N ASN A 148 3.65 0.17 4.91
CA ASN A 148 4.55 -0.51 5.82
C ASN A 148 3.98 -0.59 7.24
N TRP A 149 3.37 0.49 7.73
CA TRP A 149 2.68 0.49 9.01
C TRP A 149 1.53 -0.53 9.03
N ALA A 150 0.68 -0.51 8.00
CA ALA A 150 -0.45 -1.44 7.87
C ALA A 150 0.00 -2.91 7.83
N ALA A 151 1.09 -3.21 7.11
CA ALA A 151 1.69 -4.54 7.08
C ALA A 151 2.25 -4.96 8.46
N SER A 152 2.86 -4.03 9.19
CA SER A 152 3.37 -4.25 10.55
C SER A 152 2.26 -4.56 11.55
N GLU A 153 1.15 -3.81 11.52
CA GLU A 153 -0.01 -4.06 12.39
C GLU A 153 -0.61 -5.45 12.19
N LEU A 154 -0.67 -5.90 10.93
CA LEU A 154 -1.15 -7.24 10.58
C LEU A 154 -0.08 -8.33 10.74
N LYS A 155 1.13 -7.96 11.18
CA LYS A 155 2.27 -8.87 11.40
C LYS A 155 2.59 -9.71 10.16
N LEU A 156 2.52 -9.08 8.98
CA LEU A 156 2.84 -9.75 7.73
C LEU A 156 4.35 -10.04 7.63
N PRO A 157 4.74 -11.13 6.95
CA PRO A 157 6.14 -11.37 6.61
C PRO A 157 6.73 -10.23 5.76
N PRO A 158 8.03 -9.90 5.88
CA PRO A 158 8.65 -8.78 5.17
C PRO A 158 8.60 -8.86 3.64
N ASP A 159 8.50 -10.06 3.09
CA ASP A 159 8.48 -10.36 1.66
C ASP A 159 7.07 -10.47 1.08
N ARG A 160 6.04 -10.17 1.89
CA ARG A 160 4.65 -10.27 1.48
C ARG A 160 4.02 -8.88 1.33
N ASP A 161 3.50 -8.61 0.14
CA ASP A 161 2.69 -7.42 -0.11
C ASP A 161 1.33 -7.48 0.62
N LEU A 162 0.91 -6.32 1.12
CA LEU A 162 -0.42 -6.11 1.70
C LEU A 162 -1.47 -6.15 0.60
N SER A 163 -2.56 -6.89 0.81
CA SER A 163 -3.70 -6.88 -0.11
C SER A 163 -4.74 -5.81 0.25
N MET A 164 -5.59 -5.43 -0.72
CA MET A 164 -6.69 -4.47 -0.50
C MET A 164 -7.65 -4.93 0.62
N VAL A 165 -7.86 -6.23 0.74
CA VAL A 165 -8.75 -6.81 1.76
C VAL A 165 -8.16 -6.62 3.15
N GLU A 166 -6.85 -6.88 3.29
CA GLU A 166 -6.12 -6.70 4.54
C GLU A 166 -6.08 -5.23 4.97
N LEU A 167 -5.92 -4.31 4.01
CA LEU A 167 -6.02 -2.87 4.28
C LEU A 167 -7.41 -2.49 4.83
N ASN A 168 -8.50 -3.09 4.32
CA ASN A 168 -9.86 -2.83 4.81
C ASN A 168 -10.14 -3.39 6.21
N LEU A 169 -9.43 -4.45 6.64
CA LEU A 169 -9.58 -5.02 7.98
C LEU A 169 -9.12 -4.05 9.07
N LEU A 170 -8.13 -3.19 8.77
CA LEU A 170 -7.63 -2.18 9.72
C LEU A 170 -8.68 -1.11 10.05
N GLY A 171 -9.62 -0.83 9.15
CA GLY A 171 -10.70 0.16 9.36
C GLY A 171 -11.84 -0.32 10.27
N HIS A 172 -11.84 -1.59 10.69
CA HIS A 172 -12.90 -2.21 11.50
C HIS A 172 -12.39 -2.73 12.85
N SER A 173 -11.16 -2.37 13.26
CA SER A 173 -10.64 -2.77 14.55
C SER A 173 -11.47 -2.15 15.69
N PRO A 174 -11.94 -2.93 16.69
CA PRO A 174 -12.93 -2.50 17.68
C PRO A 174 -12.42 -1.51 18.75
N GLU A 175 -11.27 -0.87 18.53
CA GLU A 175 -10.64 0.05 19.50
C GLU A 175 -10.45 1.48 18.98
N SER A 176 -11.30 1.92 18.03
CA SER A 176 -11.41 3.34 17.65
C SER A 176 -12.70 3.99 18.14
#